data_AF-A0A6C1QF54-F1
#
_entry.id   AF-A0A6C1QF54-F1
#
_cell.length_a   1.000
_cell.length_b   1.000
_cell.length_c   1.000
_cell.angle_alpha   90.00
_cell.angle_beta   90.00
_cell.angle_gamma   90.00
#
_symmetry.space_group_name_H-M   'P 1'
#
loop_
_entity.id
_entity.type
_entity.pdbx_description
1 polymer ?
#
loop_
_entity_poly.entity_id
_entity_poly.type
_entity_poly.pdbx_seq_one_letter_code
_entity_poly.pdbx_strand_id
1 'polypeptide(L)'
;MIDKTIKTANNTLQKKVYELLEQQTREWELAVRNYKGLEKVEKHFFEFNGGVKIGVQFNPERIYSSAAKVDDKSISERKCFLCLEHLPAEQKWVKYNHLYVILVNPFPIFPKHLTIPHRRHIDQRILEHFPELLNLARELDDFTIFYNGPRCGASAPDHFHFQAGNKGFMP
;
A
#
# COMPACT_ATOMS: atom_id res chain seq x y z
N MET A 1 17.30 11.16 -31.74
CA MET A 1 18.05 10.67 -30.57
C MET A 1 17.23 11.06 -29.35
N ILE A 2 16.54 10.09 -28.75
CA ILE A 2 15.65 10.34 -27.61
C ILE A 2 16.55 10.56 -26.40
N ASP A 3 16.32 11.69 -25.75
CA ASP A 3 17.10 12.26 -24.68
C ASP A 3 17.31 11.27 -23.52
N LYS A 4 18.53 10.71 -23.42
CA LYS A 4 18.95 9.79 -22.36
C LYS A 4 19.16 10.51 -21.02
N THR A 5 18.91 11.82 -20.94
CA THR A 5 19.19 12.66 -19.77
C THR A 5 18.14 12.55 -18.66
N ILE A 6 17.01 11.87 -18.89
CA ILE A 6 15.94 11.71 -17.87
C ILE A 6 16.24 10.59 -16.84
N LYS A 7 17.21 9.70 -17.10
CA LYS A 7 17.48 8.53 -16.24
C LYS A 7 18.42 8.76 -15.05
N THR A 8 18.86 10.00 -14.80
CA THR A 8 19.91 10.28 -13.80
C THR A 8 19.55 11.36 -12.78
N ALA A 9 18.25 11.58 -12.52
CA ALA A 9 17.84 12.13 -11.24
C ALA A 9 17.66 10.96 -10.28
N ASN A 10 18.61 10.75 -9.37
CA ASN A 10 18.44 9.90 -8.20
C ASN A 10 17.05 10.14 -7.62
N ASN A 11 16.14 9.18 -7.81
CA ASN A 11 14.73 9.35 -7.48
C ASN A 11 14.60 9.46 -5.96
N THR A 12 14.62 10.72 -5.48
CA THR A 12 14.78 11.05 -4.07
C THR A 12 13.59 10.53 -3.26
N LEU A 13 12.41 10.44 -3.88
CA LEU A 13 11.23 9.84 -3.26
C LEU A 13 11.43 8.34 -3.04
N GLN A 14 11.81 7.60 -4.10
CA GLN A 14 12.02 6.16 -4.01
C GLN A 14 13.07 5.79 -2.96
N LYS A 15 14.18 6.54 -2.88
CA LYS A 15 15.18 6.34 -1.83
C LYS A 15 14.59 6.52 -0.43
N LYS A 16 13.85 7.61 -0.19
CA LYS A 16 13.18 7.85 1.10
C LYS A 16 12.16 6.78 1.46
N VAL A 17 11.44 6.26 0.48
CA VAL A 17 10.48 5.17 0.66
C VAL A 17 11.19 3.88 1.04
N TYR A 18 12.35 3.59 0.44
CA TYR A 18 13.17 2.46 0.84
C TYR A 18 13.72 2.59 2.26
N GLU A 19 14.24 3.76 2.63
CA GLU A 19 14.69 4.06 3.99
C GLU A 19 13.53 3.90 5.00
N LEU A 20 12.33 4.38 4.65
CA LEU A 20 11.13 4.20 5.47
C LEU A 20 10.76 2.72 5.65
N LEU A 21 10.76 1.94 4.55
CA LEU A 21 10.48 0.50 4.58
C LEU A 21 11.49 -0.23 5.47
N GLU A 22 12.78 -0.02 5.24
CA GLU A 22 13.85 -0.64 6.03
C GLU A 22 13.70 -0.31 7.52
N GLN A 23 13.52 0.98 7.83
CA GLN A 23 13.37 1.42 9.21
C GLN A 23 12.14 0.79 9.88
N GLN A 24 10.96 0.90 9.26
CA GLN A 24 9.71 0.47 9.89
C GLN A 24 9.62 -1.05 10.01
N THR A 25 10.15 -1.79 9.04
CA THR A 25 10.24 -3.27 9.11
C THR A 25 11.31 -3.78 10.07
N ARG A 26 12.14 -2.89 10.64
CA ARG A 26 13.15 -3.20 11.65
C ARG A 26 12.78 -2.71 13.05
N GLU A 27 12.16 -1.55 13.17
CA GLU A 27 11.94 -0.85 14.45
C GLU A 27 10.49 -0.90 14.93
N TRP A 28 9.50 -0.94 14.03
CA TRP A 28 8.10 -0.95 14.42
C TRP A 28 7.61 -2.39 14.61
N GLU A 29 7.47 -2.83 15.87
CA GLU A 29 7.24 -4.23 16.23
C GLU A 29 6.08 -4.89 15.46
N LEU A 30 4.98 -4.18 15.25
CA LEU A 30 3.83 -4.68 14.48
C LEU A 30 4.23 -5.00 13.04
N ALA A 31 4.92 -4.07 12.36
CA ALA A 31 5.39 -4.28 11.00
C ALA A 31 6.47 -5.38 10.95
N VAL A 32 7.44 -5.38 11.86
CA VAL A 32 8.48 -6.43 11.96
C VAL A 32 7.84 -7.82 12.00
N ARG A 33 6.89 -8.02 12.92
CA ARG A 33 6.21 -9.31 13.12
C ARG A 33 5.47 -9.75 11.86
N ASN A 34 4.69 -8.86 11.27
CA ASN A 34 3.82 -9.20 10.13
C ASN A 34 4.61 -9.36 8.82
N TYR A 35 5.71 -8.63 8.64
CA TYR A 35 6.64 -8.84 7.52
C TYR A 35 7.37 -10.18 7.64
N LYS A 36 7.82 -10.55 8.84
CA LYS A 36 8.35 -11.91 9.08
C LYS A 36 7.31 -13.00 8.80
N GLY A 37 6.03 -12.69 9.05
CA GLY A 37 4.92 -13.56 8.69
C GLY A 37 4.85 -13.90 7.19
N LEU A 38 5.39 -13.06 6.30
CA LEU A 38 5.43 -13.35 4.85
C LEU A 38 6.24 -14.61 4.53
N GLU A 39 7.23 -14.97 5.36
CA GLU A 39 8.03 -16.20 5.20
C GLU A 39 7.18 -17.46 5.40
N LYS A 40 6.06 -17.34 6.12
CA LYS A 40 5.11 -18.44 6.38
C LYS A 40 4.00 -18.51 5.33
N VAL A 41 4.01 -17.64 4.32
CA VAL A 41 2.96 -17.62 3.29
C VAL A 41 3.11 -18.81 2.37
N GLU A 42 2.11 -19.69 2.41
CA GLU A 42 2.03 -20.83 1.50
C GLU A 42 1.39 -20.38 0.18
N LYS A 43 1.97 -20.81 -0.94
CA LYS A 43 1.49 -20.48 -2.28
C LYS A 43 1.26 -21.74 -3.09
N HIS A 44 0.13 -21.81 -3.75
CA HIS A 44 -0.19 -22.87 -4.70
C HIS A 44 -0.62 -22.24 -6.03
N PHE A 45 -0.11 -22.76 -7.14
CA PHE A 45 -0.47 -22.29 -8.48
C PHE A 45 -1.12 -23.41 -9.27
N PHE A 46 -2.17 -23.09 -10.01
CA PHE A 46 -2.81 -23.99 -10.95
C PHE A 46 -3.12 -23.28 -12.25
N GLU A 47 -3.13 -24.05 -13.33
CA GLU A 47 -3.51 -23.57 -14.65
C GLU A 47 -5.00 -23.84 -14.88
N PHE A 48 -5.72 -22.81 -15.30
CA PHE A 48 -7.10 -22.90 -15.72
C PHE A 48 -7.19 -22.88 -17.24
N ASN A 49 -8.30 -23.39 -17.80
CA ASN A 49 -8.52 -23.43 -19.24
C ASN A 49 -8.29 -22.05 -19.87
N GLY A 50 -7.60 -22.03 -21.01
CA GLY A 50 -7.23 -20.80 -21.71
C GLY A 50 -5.90 -20.17 -21.27
N GLY A 51 -5.06 -20.89 -20.52
CA GLY A 51 -3.71 -20.45 -20.15
C GLY A 51 -3.68 -19.45 -18.98
N VAL A 52 -4.77 -19.34 -18.21
CA VAL A 52 -4.84 -18.47 -17.04
C VAL A 52 -4.20 -19.17 -15.85
N LYS A 53 -3.11 -18.60 -15.34
CA LYS A 53 -2.47 -19.08 -14.10
C LYS A 53 -3.15 -18.45 -12.89
N ILE A 54 -3.71 -19.27 -12.01
CA ILE A 54 -4.33 -18.83 -10.76
C ILE A 54 -3.39 -19.15 -9.60
N GLY A 55 -3.07 -18.13 -8.81
CA GLY A 55 -2.28 -18.26 -7.59
C GLY A 55 -3.16 -18.12 -6.35
N VAL A 56 -3.12 -19.11 -5.47
CA VAL A 56 -3.75 -19.07 -4.13
C VAL A 56 -2.65 -18.86 -3.10
N GLN A 57 -2.88 -17.95 -2.15
CA GLN A 57 -1.96 -17.64 -1.07
C GLN A 57 -2.67 -17.78 0.27
N PHE A 58 -2.07 -18.53 1.20
CA PHE A 58 -2.48 -18.54 2.60
C PHE A 58 -1.54 -17.63 3.39
N ASN A 59 -2.05 -16.48 3.83
CA ASN A 59 -1.32 -15.50 4.64
C ASN A 59 -2.04 -15.28 5.99
N PRO A 60 -1.63 -16.01 7.05
CA PRO A 60 -2.28 -15.96 8.37
C PRO A 60 -2.35 -14.54 8.96
N GLU A 61 -1.30 -13.75 8.79
CA GLU A 61 -1.21 -12.40 9.39
C GLU A 61 -2.17 -11.40 8.74
N ARG A 62 -2.77 -11.76 7.60
CA ARG A 62 -3.74 -10.91 6.89
C ARG A 62 -5.17 -11.04 7.44
N ILE A 63 -5.43 -11.88 8.44
CA ILE A 63 -6.78 -12.04 8.99
C ILE A 63 -7.36 -10.71 9.49
N TYR A 64 -6.55 -9.87 10.14
CA TYR A 64 -6.99 -8.56 10.64
C TYR A 64 -7.44 -7.61 9.54
N SER A 65 -6.71 -7.56 8.42
CA SER A 65 -7.12 -6.75 7.26
C SER A 65 -8.27 -7.37 6.49
N SER A 66 -8.40 -8.70 6.47
CA SER A 66 -9.42 -9.40 5.68
C SER A 66 -10.77 -9.49 6.40
N ALA A 67 -10.74 -9.51 7.73
CA ALA A 67 -11.91 -9.50 8.61
C ALA A 67 -12.26 -8.08 9.11
N ALA A 68 -11.61 -7.04 8.57
CA ALA A 68 -11.91 -5.66 8.92
C ALA A 68 -13.39 -5.36 8.65
N LYS A 69 -14.11 -4.93 9.68
CA LYS A 69 -15.50 -4.53 9.55
C LYS A 69 -15.57 -3.18 8.83
N VAL A 70 -16.20 -3.19 7.67
CA VAL A 70 -16.33 -2.04 6.76
C VAL A 70 -17.79 -1.59 6.58
N ASP A 71 -18.68 -2.06 7.45
CA ASP A 71 -20.05 -1.54 7.54
C ASP A 71 -20.09 -0.15 8.17
N ASP A 72 -21.08 0.65 7.79
CA ASP A 72 -21.21 2.06 8.19
C ASP A 72 -21.16 2.26 9.70
N LYS A 73 -21.79 1.34 10.45
CA LYS A 73 -21.80 1.39 11.91
C LYS A 73 -20.40 1.22 12.47
N SER A 74 -19.71 0.15 12.09
CA SER A 74 -18.32 -0.10 12.53
C SER A 74 -17.35 1.02 12.11
N ILE A 75 -17.56 1.64 10.94
CA ILE A 75 -16.77 2.78 10.48
C ILE A 75 -17.00 4.01 11.34
N SER A 76 -18.26 4.33 11.67
CA SER A 76 -18.59 5.49 12.50
C SER A 76 -18.08 5.39 13.93
N GLU A 77 -17.95 4.16 14.46
CA GLU A 77 -17.55 3.89 15.84
C GLU A 77 -16.03 3.81 16.02
N ARG A 78 -15.25 3.66 14.94
CA ARG A 78 -13.79 3.52 15.00
C ARG A 78 -13.08 4.83 14.65
N LYS A 79 -11.92 5.07 15.28
CA LYS A 79 -10.98 6.09 14.78
C LYS A 79 -10.40 5.61 13.44
N CYS A 80 -10.45 6.45 12.41
CA CYS A 80 -9.86 6.10 11.12
C CYS A 80 -8.33 6.00 11.25
N PHE A 81 -7.80 4.80 11.01
CA PHE A 81 -6.39 4.47 11.15
C PHE A 81 -5.48 5.08 10.06
N LEU A 82 -6.04 5.84 9.10
CA LEU A 82 -5.29 6.55 8.06
C LEU A 82 -5.20 8.06 8.31
N CYS A 83 -5.99 8.59 9.24
CA CYS A 83 -5.85 9.98 9.67
C CYS A 83 -4.52 10.16 10.43
N LEU A 84 -3.79 11.23 10.13
CA LEU A 84 -2.44 11.45 10.67
C LEU A 84 -2.43 11.54 12.20
N GLU A 85 -3.47 12.13 12.78
CA GLU A 85 -3.68 12.27 14.22
C GLU A 85 -4.05 10.95 14.93
N HIS A 86 -4.40 9.91 14.15
CA HIS A 86 -4.77 8.59 14.66
C HIS A 86 -3.75 7.50 14.31
N LEU A 87 -2.66 7.85 13.61
CA LEU A 87 -1.58 6.90 13.35
C LEU A 87 -0.96 6.42 14.68
N PRO A 88 -0.55 5.15 14.76
CA PRO A 88 0.34 4.69 15.83
C PRO A 88 1.56 5.60 15.95
N ALA A 89 2.01 5.89 17.17
CA ALA A 89 3.11 6.82 17.41
C ALA A 89 4.43 6.36 16.75
N GLU A 90 4.60 5.04 16.61
CA GLU A 90 5.75 4.38 15.98
C GLU A 90 5.70 4.43 14.45
N GLN A 91 4.50 4.61 13.87
CA GLN A 91 4.31 4.59 12.43
C GLN A 91 4.80 5.90 11.80
N LYS A 92 5.91 5.81 11.08
CA LYS A 92 6.53 6.94 10.38
C LYS A 92 6.01 7.03 8.95
N TRP A 93 6.24 8.19 8.34
CA TRP A 93 5.74 8.49 7.01
C TRP A 93 6.67 9.40 6.22
N VAL A 94 6.60 9.27 4.90
CA VAL A 94 7.26 10.19 3.95
C VAL A 94 6.21 11.11 3.36
N LYS A 95 6.46 12.42 3.37
CA LYS A 95 5.57 13.39 2.71
C LYS A 95 5.59 13.16 1.20
N TYR A 96 4.41 13.01 0.58
CA TYR A 96 4.27 13.07 -0.87
C TYR A 96 3.40 14.28 -1.23
N ASN A 97 4.02 15.29 -1.84
CA ASN A 97 3.42 16.59 -2.12
C ASN A 97 2.62 17.18 -0.93
N HIS A 98 1.55 17.94 -1.19
CA HIS A 98 0.72 18.57 -0.15
C HIS A 98 -0.55 17.79 0.19
N LEU A 99 -0.86 16.75 -0.57
CA LEU A 99 -2.09 15.97 -0.51
C LEU A 99 -1.90 14.61 0.15
N TYR A 100 -0.72 13.98 0.07
CA TYR A 100 -0.55 12.59 0.53
C TYR A 100 0.61 12.41 1.50
N VAL A 101 0.61 11.25 2.15
CA VAL A 101 1.78 10.68 2.81
C VAL A 101 1.95 9.24 2.37
N ILE A 102 3.18 8.73 2.43
CA ILE A 102 3.50 7.33 2.14
C ILE A 102 3.81 6.64 3.46
N LEU A 103 3.08 5.56 3.72
CA LEU A 103 3.18 4.72 4.92
C LEU A 103 3.63 3.31 4.52
N VAL A 104 4.35 2.63 5.42
CA VAL A 104 4.49 1.17 5.34
C VAL A 104 3.16 0.54 5.76
N ASN A 105 2.65 -0.40 4.96
CA ASN A 105 1.45 -1.15 5.33
C ASN A 105 1.83 -2.22 6.37
N PRO A 106 1.33 -2.16 7.62
CA PRO A 106 1.68 -3.12 8.66
C PRO A 106 1.15 -4.53 8.42
N PHE A 107 0.22 -4.73 7.48
CA PHE A 107 -0.35 -6.04 7.14
C PHE A 107 0.01 -6.39 5.67
N PRO A 108 1.28 -6.72 5.39
CA PRO A 108 1.77 -6.84 4.03
C PRO A 108 1.19 -8.05 3.28
N ILE A 109 1.04 -7.87 1.97
CA ILE A 109 0.89 -8.96 0.98
C ILE A 109 2.15 -9.04 0.14
N PHE A 110 2.68 -7.86 -0.21
CA PHE A 110 3.91 -7.70 -0.96
C PHE A 110 5.12 -7.63 -0.01
N PRO A 111 6.28 -8.16 -0.42
CA PRO A 111 7.56 -7.91 0.27
C PRO A 111 7.87 -6.44 0.51
N LYS A 112 7.34 -5.53 -0.32
CA LYS A 112 7.35 -4.09 -0.07
C LYS A 112 5.93 -3.56 -0.29
N HIS A 113 5.18 -3.35 0.79
CA HIS A 113 3.79 -2.91 0.74
C HIS A 113 3.64 -1.52 1.36
N LEU A 114 3.08 -0.59 0.59
CA LEU A 114 2.82 0.79 1.01
C LEU A 114 1.32 1.08 1.02
N THR A 115 0.91 1.93 1.96
CA THR A 115 -0.39 2.61 1.94
C THR A 115 -0.14 4.10 1.77
N ILE A 116 -0.85 4.75 0.85
CA ILE A 116 -0.61 6.14 0.47
C ILE A 116 -1.91 6.93 0.69
N PRO A 117 -2.26 7.24 1.95
CA PRO A 117 -3.50 7.95 2.24
C PRO A 117 -3.41 9.43 1.89
N HIS A 118 -4.56 9.99 1.52
CA HIS A 118 -4.74 11.43 1.47
C HIS A 118 -4.60 12.02 2.89
N ARG A 119 -4.08 13.22 3.02
CA ARG A 119 -3.81 13.87 4.32
C ARG A 119 -5.09 14.34 5.00
N ARG A 120 -6.13 14.62 4.22
CA ARG A 120 -7.49 14.88 4.72
C ARG A 120 -8.31 13.61 4.60
N HIS A 121 -9.18 13.38 5.57
CA HIS A 121 -10.20 12.35 5.50
C HIS A 121 -11.24 12.74 4.44
N ILE A 122 -11.17 12.10 3.27
CA ILE A 122 -12.08 12.33 2.15
C ILE A 122 -12.50 10.98 1.57
N ASP A 123 -13.67 10.92 0.96
CA ASP A 123 -14.21 9.69 0.38
C ASP A 123 -13.23 9.03 -0.60
N GLN A 124 -13.20 7.70 -0.62
CA GLN A 124 -12.42 6.89 -1.57
C GLN A 124 -13.00 7.01 -2.99
N ARG A 125 -12.79 8.14 -3.69
CA ARG A 125 -13.25 8.41 -5.07
C ARG A 125 -12.10 8.79 -5.99
N ILE A 126 -11.78 7.96 -6.97
CA ILE A 126 -10.55 8.11 -7.78
C ILE A 126 -10.52 9.27 -8.79
N LEU A 127 -11.68 9.78 -9.24
CA LEU A 127 -11.73 10.63 -10.43
C LEU A 127 -10.78 11.84 -10.38
N GLU A 128 -10.75 12.55 -9.26
CA GLU A 128 -9.92 13.75 -9.06
C GLU A 128 -8.45 13.44 -8.74
N HIS A 129 -8.13 12.16 -8.50
CA HIS A 129 -6.82 11.70 -8.03
C HIS A 129 -6.09 10.84 -9.08
N PHE A 130 -6.70 10.57 -10.24
CA PHE A 130 -6.03 9.85 -11.33
C PHE A 130 -4.67 10.44 -11.75
N PRO A 131 -4.50 11.78 -11.89
CA PRO A 131 -3.20 12.35 -12.21
C PRO A 131 -2.12 12.00 -11.18
N GLU A 132 -2.50 11.97 -9.90
CA GLU A 132 -1.60 11.64 -8.79
C GLU A 132 -1.19 10.17 -8.79
N LEU A 133 -2.09 9.27 -9.19
CA LEU A 133 -1.75 7.86 -9.41
C LEU A 133 -0.65 7.72 -10.46
N LEU A 134 -0.75 8.45 -11.57
CA LEU A 134 0.26 8.42 -12.65
C LEU A 134 1.59 9.04 -12.23
N ASN A 135 1.56 10.13 -11.46
CA ASN A 135 2.75 10.75 -10.90
C ASN A 135 3.48 9.80 -9.94
N LEU A 136 2.75 9.18 -9.01
CA LEU A 136 3.29 8.16 -8.10
C LEU A 136 3.90 6.99 -8.87
N ALA A 137 3.25 6.49 -9.93
CA ALA A 137 3.77 5.37 -10.72
C ALA A 137 5.08 5.71 -11.45
N ARG A 138 5.29 6.99 -11.78
CA ARG A 138 6.53 7.49 -12.38
C ARG A 138 7.63 7.73 -11.33
N GLU A 139 7.27 8.22 -10.15
CA GLU A 139 8.20 8.54 -9.06
C GLU A 139 8.51 7.35 -8.14
N LEU A 140 7.76 6.25 -8.21
CA LEU A 140 8.01 5.00 -7.50
C LEU A 140 8.13 3.89 -8.54
N ASP A 141 9.16 3.98 -9.40
CA ASP A 141 9.34 3.09 -10.54
C ASP A 141 9.70 1.65 -10.16
N ASP A 142 10.01 1.36 -8.89
CA ASP A 142 10.13 -0.01 -8.38
C ASP A 142 8.79 -0.59 -7.88
N PHE A 143 7.72 0.19 -7.90
CA PHE A 143 6.42 -0.18 -7.36
C PHE A 143 5.30 -0.17 -8.42
N THR A 144 4.33 -1.05 -8.24
CA THR A 144 3.04 -0.99 -8.91
C THR A 144 2.07 -0.24 -8.00
N ILE A 145 1.56 0.90 -8.46
CA ILE A 145 0.54 1.68 -7.76
C ILE A 145 -0.85 1.16 -8.14
N PHE A 146 -1.72 0.97 -7.17
CA PHE A 146 -3.07 0.52 -7.39
C PHE A 146 -4.07 1.20 -6.44
N TYR A 147 -5.34 1.14 -6.83
CA TYR A 147 -6.46 1.73 -6.11
C TYR A 147 -7.58 0.70 -6.02
N ASN A 148 -8.13 0.53 -4.82
CA ASN A 148 -9.34 -0.25 -4.61
C ASN A 148 -10.48 0.71 -4.28
N GLY A 149 -11.54 0.69 -5.08
CA GLY A 149 -12.77 1.44 -4.78
C GLY A 149 -13.39 1.02 -3.44
N PRO A 150 -14.32 1.83 -2.89
CA PRO A 150 -14.90 1.61 -1.56
C PRO A 150 -15.64 0.27 -1.45
N ARG A 151 -16.14 -0.26 -2.57
CA ARG A 151 -16.80 -1.58 -2.65
C ARG A 151 -15.92 -2.67 -3.27
N CYS A 152 -14.62 -2.41 -3.42
CA CYS A 152 -13.67 -3.29 -4.10
C CYS A 152 -12.55 -3.75 -3.14
N GLY A 153 -12.84 -3.90 -1.85
CA GLY A 153 -11.88 -4.40 -0.86
C GLY A 153 -10.92 -3.34 -0.31
N ALA A 154 -11.33 -2.07 -0.26
CA ALA A 154 -10.64 -1.04 0.52
C ALA A 154 -10.84 -1.30 2.03
N SER A 155 -9.75 -1.27 2.80
CA SER A 155 -9.80 -1.48 4.27
C SER A 155 -10.28 -0.25 5.05
N ALA A 156 -10.22 0.92 4.43
CA ALA A 156 -10.82 2.17 4.88
C ALA A 156 -11.61 2.77 3.70
N PRO A 157 -12.86 2.33 3.47
CA PRO A 157 -13.66 2.82 2.33
C PRO A 157 -14.07 4.30 2.50
N ASP A 158 -13.96 4.84 3.71
CA ASP A 158 -14.25 6.21 4.12
C ASP A 158 -13.07 7.18 3.93
N HIS A 159 -11.84 6.69 3.78
CA HIS A 159 -10.64 7.55 3.65
C HIS A 159 -9.85 7.19 2.41
N PHE A 160 -9.69 8.17 1.52
CA PHE A 160 -8.95 8.04 0.29
C PHE A 160 -7.51 7.55 0.48
N HIS A 161 -7.15 6.47 -0.23
CA HIS A 161 -5.78 5.99 -0.27
C HIS A 161 -5.47 5.21 -1.55
N PHE A 162 -4.24 5.35 -2.02
CA PHE A 162 -3.63 4.38 -2.92
C PHE A 162 -2.89 3.30 -2.12
N GLN A 163 -2.55 2.22 -2.80
CA GLN A 163 -1.63 1.22 -2.29
C GLN A 163 -0.53 0.99 -3.31
N ALA A 164 0.61 0.49 -2.86
CA ALA A 164 1.70 0.13 -3.74
C ALA A 164 2.38 -1.17 -3.30
N GLY A 165 2.64 -2.06 -4.25
CA GLY A 165 3.43 -3.27 -4.06
C GLY A 165 4.69 -3.23 -4.91
N ASN A 166 5.74 -3.97 -4.56
CA ASN A 166 6.91 -4.08 -5.45
C ASN A 166 6.51 -4.64 -6.83
N LYS A 167 7.12 -4.10 -7.89
CA LYS A 167 6.92 -4.59 -9.26
C LYS A 167 7.28 -6.07 -9.39
N GLY A 168 6.61 -6.73 -10.35
CA GLY A 168 6.79 -8.15 -10.65
C GLY A 168 6.12 -9.12 -9.68
N PHE A 169 5.43 -8.63 -8.64
CA PHE A 169 4.66 -9.50 -7.74
C PHE A 169 3.18 -9.58 -8.10
N MET A 170 2.59 -8.48 -8.59
CA MET A 170 1.24 -8.50 -9.15
C MET A 170 1.22 -9.37 -10.42
N PRO A 171 0.17 -10.17 -10.66
CA PRO A 171 0.01 -11.02 -11.85
C PRO A 171 0.08 -10.23 -13.16
#